data_AF-A0A2J8JNT9-F1
#
_entry.id   AF-A0A2J8JNT9-F1
#
_cell.length_a   1.000
_cell.length_b   1.000
_cell.length_c   1.000
_cell.angle_alpha   90.00
_cell.angle_beta   90.00
_cell.angle_gamma   90.00
#
_symmetry.space_group_name_H-M   'P 1'
#
loop_
_entity.id
_entity.type
_entity.pdbx_description
1 polymer ?
#
loop_
_entity_poly.entity_id
_entity_poly.type
_entity_poly.pdbx_seq_one_letter_code
_entity_poly.pdbx_strand_id
1 'polypeptide(L)'
;MWPQDPSRKEVLRFAVSCRILTLMLQALFNAIIPDHHAEAFSPPRLAPSGFVDQLVEGLLGGLSHWDAEHFLFIAEHGYLYEHNFAFFPGFPLALLVGTELLRPLRGLLSLRSCLLISVAS
;
A
#
# COMPACT_ATOMS: atom_id res chain seq x y z
N MET A 1 7.89 18.44 32.84
CA MET A 1 7.41 17.05 32.72
C MET A 1 5.97 17.14 32.23
N TRP A 2 5.72 16.97 30.92
CA TRP A 2 4.34 17.02 30.42
C TRP A 2 3.56 15.85 31.02
N PRO A 3 2.38 16.07 31.62
CA PRO A 3 1.53 14.96 32.04
C PRO A 3 1.22 14.15 30.78
N GLN A 4 1.43 12.84 30.85
CA GLN A 4 1.00 11.95 29.78
C GLN A 4 -0.52 12.01 29.72
N ASP A 5 -1.03 12.75 28.75
CA ASP A 5 -2.44 13.02 28.56
C ASP A 5 -3.16 11.67 28.28
N PRO A 6 -4.05 11.19 29.19
CA PRO A 6 -4.72 9.89 29.07
C PRO A 6 -5.43 9.74 27.72
N SER A 7 -5.91 10.86 27.18
CA SER A 7 -6.56 10.99 25.88
C SER A 7 -5.70 10.48 24.72
N ARG A 8 -4.37 10.63 24.74
CA ARG A 8 -3.49 10.19 23.65
C ARG A 8 -3.45 8.68 23.51
N LYS A 9 -3.46 7.95 24.63
CA LYS A 9 -3.46 6.48 24.63
C LYS A 9 -4.77 5.95 24.08
N GLU A 10 -5.89 6.58 24.41
CA GLU A 10 -7.20 6.23 23.90
C GLU A 10 -7.31 6.50 22.40
N VAL A 11 -6.86 7.67 21.95
CA VAL A 11 -6.82 8.03 20.52
C VAL A 11 -5.93 7.07 19.74
N LEU A 12 -4.73 6.74 20.23
CA LEU A 12 -3.85 5.78 19.56
C LEU A 12 -4.48 4.40 19.49
N ARG A 13 -5.08 3.91 20.58
CA ARG A 13 -5.77 2.62 20.61
C ARG A 13 -6.92 2.59 19.62
N PHE A 14 -7.71 3.64 19.56
CA PHE A 14 -8.81 3.78 18.61
C PHE A 14 -8.28 3.77 17.17
N ALA A 15 -7.28 4.60 16.85
CA ALA A 15 -6.68 4.68 15.53
C ALA A 15 -6.10 3.34 15.06
N VAL A 16 -5.35 2.64 15.92
CA VAL A 16 -4.79 1.30 15.61
C VAL A 16 -5.92 0.29 15.41
N SER A 17 -6.96 0.32 16.24
CA SER A 17 -8.10 -0.59 16.13
C SER A 17 -8.87 -0.36 14.83
N CYS A 18 -9.11 0.90 14.45
CA CYS A 18 -9.70 1.26 13.17
C CYS A 18 -8.80 0.82 12.00
N ARG A 19 -7.49 1.05 12.08
CA ARG A 19 -6.54 0.64 11.01
C ARG A 19 -6.57 -0.87 10.80
N ILE A 20 -6.49 -1.66 11.86
CA ILE A 20 -6.58 -3.13 11.79
C ILE A 20 -7.92 -3.55 11.18
N LEU A 21 -9.03 -2.97 11.65
CA LEU A 21 -10.36 -3.28 11.12
C LEU A 21 -10.46 -2.96 9.63
N THR A 22 -9.96 -1.81 9.18
CA THR A 22 -9.95 -1.43 7.77
C THR A 22 -9.13 -2.40 6.92
N LEU A 23 -7.94 -2.80 7.37
CA LEU A 23 -7.10 -3.77 6.65
C LEU A 23 -7.76 -5.16 6.58
N MET A 24 -8.39 -5.62 7.67
CA MET A 24 -9.12 -6.89 7.69
C MET A 24 -10.32 -6.87 6.73
N LEU A 25 -11.11 -5.79 6.76
CA LEU A 25 -12.25 -5.64 5.85
C LEU A 25 -11.80 -5.53 4.40
N GLN A 26 -10.74 -4.77 4.12
CA GLN A 26 -10.17 -4.69 2.78
C GLN A 26 -9.71 -6.06 2.27
N ALA A 27 -8.97 -6.84 3.06
CA ALA A 27 -8.53 -8.17 2.67
C ALA A 27 -9.72 -9.13 2.44
N LEU A 28 -10.73 -9.07 3.31
CA LEU A 28 -11.95 -9.87 3.20
C LEU A 28 -12.73 -9.54 1.92
N PHE A 29 -12.95 -8.25 1.65
CA PHE A 29 -13.71 -7.84 0.47
C PHE A 29 -12.93 -8.04 -0.82
N ASN A 30 -11.60 -7.89 -0.80
CA ASN A 30 -10.74 -8.23 -1.94
C ASN A 30 -10.86 -9.72 -2.33
N ALA A 31 -11.10 -10.61 -1.36
CA ALA A 31 -11.25 -12.04 -1.61
C ALA A 31 -12.67 -12.44 -2.09
N ILE A 32 -13.70 -11.67 -1.72
CA ILE A 32 -15.11 -12.04 -1.94
C ILE A 32 -15.71 -11.28 -3.14
N ILE A 33 -15.36 -10.01 -3.30
CA ILE A 33 -15.96 -9.11 -4.28
C ILE A 33 -15.04 -9.08 -5.51
N PRO A 34 -15.50 -9.48 -6.69
CA PRO A 34 -14.71 -9.36 -7.92
C PRO A 34 -14.40 -7.90 -8.23
N ASP A 35 -13.17 -7.65 -8.68
CA ASP A 35 -12.75 -6.31 -9.06
C ASP A 35 -13.55 -5.80 -10.25
N HIS A 36 -14.05 -4.57 -10.13
CA HIS A 36 -14.71 -3.90 -11.23
C HIS A 36 -13.67 -3.45 -12.26
N HIS A 37 -13.87 -3.83 -13.53
CA HIS A 37 -13.07 -3.33 -14.63
C HIS A 37 -13.45 -1.88 -14.94
N ALA A 38 -12.84 -0.95 -14.21
CA ALA A 38 -12.93 0.46 -14.53
C ALA A 38 -12.06 0.78 -15.77
N GLU A 39 -12.52 1.70 -16.62
CA GLU A 39 -11.71 2.32 -17.68
C GLU A 39 -10.70 3.33 -17.08
N ALA A 40 -10.04 2.93 -15.99
CA ALA A 40 -9.09 3.74 -15.23
C ALA A 40 -7.64 3.33 -15.53
N PHE A 41 -6.69 4.14 -15.04
CA PHE A 41 -5.27 3.86 -15.17
C PHE A 41 -4.92 2.45 -14.65
N SER A 42 -4.50 1.58 -15.57
CA SER A 42 -4.23 0.16 -15.30
C SER A 42 -2.97 -0.26 -16.07
N PRO A 43 -1.76 0.00 -15.53
CA PRO A 43 -0.52 -0.37 -16.20
C PRO A 43 -0.35 -1.89 -16.24
N PRO A 44 0.38 -2.45 -17.24
CA PRO A 44 0.67 -3.88 -17.26
C PRO A 44 1.48 -4.27 -16.02
N ARG A 45 0.96 -5.24 -15.26
CA ARG A 45 1.58 -5.72 -14.02
C ARG A 45 2.38 -7.00 -14.27
N LEU A 46 3.57 -7.09 -13.70
CA LEU A 46 4.32 -8.34 -13.62
C LEU A 46 3.62 -9.26 -12.61
N ALA A 47 3.53 -10.56 -12.94
CA ALA A 47 2.95 -11.53 -12.03
C ALA A 47 3.83 -11.69 -10.77
N PRO A 48 3.23 -11.87 -9.58
CA PRO A 48 3.98 -12.15 -8.34
C PRO A 48 4.90 -13.36 -8.52
N SER A 49 6.20 -13.19 -8.25
CA SER A 49 7.21 -14.22 -8.50
C SER A 49 7.26 -15.31 -7.43
N GLY A 50 7.00 -14.97 -6.16
CA GLY A 50 7.09 -15.89 -5.02
C GLY A 50 5.75 -16.17 -4.32
N PHE A 51 5.71 -17.25 -3.54
CA PHE A 51 4.55 -17.56 -2.68
C PHE A 51 4.24 -16.43 -1.69
N VAL A 52 5.28 -15.81 -1.12
CA VAL A 52 5.12 -14.68 -0.21
C VAL A 52 4.55 -13.46 -0.95
N ASP A 53 5.01 -13.19 -2.17
CA ASP A 53 4.44 -12.12 -3.00
C ASP A 53 2.96 -12.37 -3.30
N GLN A 54 2.58 -13.61 -3.62
CA GLN A 54 1.17 -13.99 -3.85
C GLN A 54 0.31 -13.81 -2.59
N LEU A 55 0.85 -14.14 -1.41
CA LEU A 55 0.16 -13.91 -0.15
C LEU A 55 -0.03 -12.40 0.12
N VAL A 56 1.00 -11.60 -0.12
CA VAL A 56 0.93 -10.13 0.01
C VAL A 56 -0.10 -9.56 -0.98
N GLU A 57 -0.08 -10.01 -2.24
CA GLU A 57 -1.03 -9.58 -3.25
C GLU A 57 -2.47 -9.98 -2.90
N GLY A 58 -2.68 -11.20 -2.39
CA GLY A 58 -4.01 -11.67 -1.99
C GLY A 58 -4.58 -10.88 -0.80
N LEU A 59 -3.74 -10.53 0.18
CA LEU A 59 -4.16 -9.81 1.38
C LEU A 59 -4.26 -8.30 1.16
N LEU A 60 -3.28 -7.70 0.47
CA LEU A 60 -3.10 -6.25 0.37
C LEU A 60 -3.31 -5.70 -1.04
N GLY A 61 -3.48 -6.55 -2.06
CA GLY A 61 -3.68 -6.11 -3.45
C GLY A 61 -4.88 -5.18 -3.62
N GLY A 62 -5.91 -5.33 -2.79
CA GLY A 62 -7.04 -4.40 -2.70
C GLY A 62 -6.62 -2.94 -2.50
N LEU A 63 -5.53 -2.68 -1.78
CA LEU A 63 -4.98 -1.35 -1.52
C LEU A 63 -4.28 -0.73 -2.75
N SER A 64 -3.99 -1.52 -3.79
CA SER A 64 -3.40 -0.99 -5.03
C SER A 64 -4.40 -0.44 -6.02
N HIS A 65 -5.71 -0.60 -5.80
CA HIS A 65 -6.71 -0.17 -6.77
C HIS A 65 -6.91 1.35 -6.81
N TRP A 66 -7.44 1.83 -7.93
CA TRP A 66 -7.83 3.23 -8.15
C TRP A 66 -6.63 4.18 -8.11
N ASP A 67 -6.75 5.30 -7.38
CA ASP A 67 -5.70 6.31 -7.28
C ASP A 67 -4.40 5.76 -6.66
N ALA A 68 -4.47 4.69 -5.87
CA ALA A 68 -3.27 4.06 -5.32
C ALA A 68 -2.39 3.42 -6.42
N GLU A 69 -2.98 2.88 -7.48
CA GLU A 69 -2.24 2.29 -8.61
C GLU A 69 -1.35 3.33 -9.27
N HIS A 70 -1.87 4.56 -9.42
CA HIS A 70 -1.12 5.69 -9.95
C HIS A 70 0.10 6.03 -9.08
N PHE A 71 -0.07 6.12 -7.75
CA PHE A 71 1.04 6.42 -6.84
C PHE A 71 2.08 5.30 -6.76
N LEU A 72 1.62 4.04 -6.74
CA LEU A 72 2.48 2.87 -6.75
C LEU A 72 3.30 2.81 -8.03
N PHE A 73 2.67 3.08 -9.18
CA PHE A 73 3.36 3.14 -10.46
C PHE A 73 4.46 4.21 -10.48
N ILE A 74 4.18 5.41 -9.96
CA ILE A 74 5.18 6.48 -9.85
C ILE A 74 6.30 6.09 -8.89
N ALA A 75 5.99 5.45 -7.76
CA ALA A 75 7.02 4.98 -6.83
C ALA A 75 7.90 3.89 -7.45
N GLU A 76 7.33 3.01 -8.27
CA GLU A 76 8.04 1.88 -8.88
C GLU A 76 8.85 2.27 -10.11
N HIS A 77 8.32 3.14 -10.98
CA HIS A 77 8.89 3.45 -12.29
C HIS A 77 9.33 4.90 -12.46
N GLY A 78 8.98 5.77 -11.52
CA GLY A 78 9.14 7.22 -11.66
C GLY A 78 8.08 7.85 -12.58
N TYR A 79 8.29 9.12 -12.92
CA TYR A 79 7.42 9.88 -13.81
C TYR A 79 7.72 9.54 -15.29
N LEU A 80 7.15 8.43 -15.77
CA LEU A 80 7.34 7.99 -17.16
C LEU A 80 6.44 8.70 -18.17
N TYR A 81 5.23 9.13 -17.77
CA TYR A 81 4.27 9.77 -18.66
C TYR A 81 4.11 11.25 -18.32
N GLU A 82 4.10 12.10 -19.36
CA GLU A 82 4.03 13.57 -19.22
C GLU A 82 2.79 14.06 -18.46
N HIS A 83 1.69 13.31 -18.51
CA HIS A 83 0.42 13.66 -17.86
C HIS A 83 0.25 13.03 -16.47
N ASN A 84 1.27 12.36 -15.94
CA ASN A 84 1.16 11.53 -14.74
C ASN A 84 1.72 12.24 -13.49
N PHE A 85 1.38 13.53 -13.31
CA PHE A 85 1.79 14.27 -12.13
C PHE A 85 0.98 13.84 -10.90
N ALA A 86 1.68 13.41 -9.85
CA ALA A 86 1.02 13.07 -8.60
C ALA A 86 0.48 14.37 -7.96
N PHE A 87 -0.82 14.40 -7.67
CA PHE A 87 -1.42 15.50 -6.91
C PHE A 87 -0.84 15.61 -5.49
N PHE A 88 -0.26 14.52 -4.97
CA PHE A 88 0.45 14.47 -3.70
C PHE A 88 1.84 13.80 -3.88
N PRO A 89 2.84 14.55 -4.39
CA PRO A 89 4.15 13.99 -4.78
C PRO A 89 4.96 13.45 -3.59
N GLY A 90 4.63 13.85 -2.36
CA GLY A 90 5.25 13.32 -1.15
C GLY A 90 4.90 11.87 -0.86
N PHE A 91 3.77 11.35 -1.37
CA PHE A 91 3.35 9.98 -1.09
C PHE A 91 4.17 8.91 -1.82
N PRO A 92 4.44 9.01 -3.14
CA PRO A 92 5.39 8.11 -3.79
C PRO A 92 6.76 8.08 -3.10
N LEU A 93 7.24 9.23 -2.61
CA LEU A 93 8.48 9.31 -1.84
C LEU A 93 8.35 8.60 -0.48
N ALA A 94 7.24 8.77 0.24
CA ALA A 94 6.99 8.06 1.49
C ALA A 94 6.93 6.54 1.29
N LEU A 95 6.33 6.07 0.18
CA LEU A 95 6.33 4.65 -0.19
C LEU A 95 7.75 4.14 -0.42
N LEU A 96 8.58 4.88 -1.16
CA LEU A 96 9.99 4.54 -1.36
C LEU A 96 10.76 4.45 -0.03
N VAL A 97 10.58 5.42 0.87
CA VAL A 97 11.16 5.36 2.23
C VAL A 97 10.69 4.12 2.98
N GLY A 98 9.40 3.78 2.89
CA GLY A 98 8.84 2.54 3.43
C GLY A 98 9.55 1.30 2.88
N THR A 99 9.80 1.24 1.57
CA THR A 99 10.52 0.10 0.98
C THR A 99 11.98 0.01 1.43
N GLU A 100 12.64 1.13 1.72
CA GLU A 100 14.00 1.14 2.26
C GLU A 100 14.04 0.63 3.70
N LEU A 101 13.01 0.92 4.50
CA LEU A 101 12.85 0.30 5.83
C LEU A 101 12.63 -1.23 5.71
N LEU A 102 11.97 -1.67 4.65
CA LEU A 102 11.74 -3.08 4.34
C LEU A 102 12.89 -3.73 3.56
N ARG A 103 14.02 -3.03 3.34
CA ARG A 103 15.18 -3.54 2.58
C ARG A 103 15.69 -4.91 3.03
N PRO A 104 15.73 -5.27 4.33
CA PRO A 104 16.13 -6.61 4.76
C PRO A 104 15.26 -7.74 4.19
N LEU A 105 14.01 -7.43 3.82
CA LEU A 105 13.04 -8.39 3.30
C LEU A 105 13.07 -8.53 1.76
N ARG A 106 13.86 -7.70 1.04
CA ARG A 106 13.95 -7.73 -0.43
C ARG A 106 14.53 -9.04 -1.01
N GLY A 107 15.13 -9.89 -0.18
CA GLY A 107 15.53 -11.24 -0.60
C GLY A 107 14.36 -12.22 -0.72
N LEU A 108 13.22 -11.90 -0.11
CA LEU A 108 12.01 -12.73 -0.07
C LEU A 108 10.81 -12.09 -0.78
N LEU A 109 10.78 -10.76 -0.82
CA LEU A 109 9.70 -9.94 -1.36
C LEU A 109 10.16 -9.16 -2.58
N SER A 110 9.29 -9.11 -3.58
CA SER A 110 9.41 -8.19 -4.71
C SER A 110 9.31 -6.73 -4.27
N LEU A 111 9.84 -5.81 -5.09
CA LEU A 111 9.70 -4.36 -4.87
C LEU A 111 8.21 -3.97 -4.73
N ARG A 112 7.36 -4.54 -5.59
CA ARG A 112 5.91 -4.29 -5.57
C ARG A 112 5.28 -4.70 -4.25
N SER A 113 5.63 -5.86 -3.72
CA SER A 113 5.14 -6.31 -2.41
C SER A 113 5.64 -5.42 -1.27
N CYS A 114 6.89 -4.92 -1.33
CA CYS A 114 7.37 -3.91 -0.37
C CYS A 114 6.60 -2.59 -0.45
N LEU A 115 6.26 -2.13 -1.66
CA LEU A 115 5.45 -0.94 -1.85
C LEU A 115 4.04 -1.13 -1.30
N LEU A 116 3.39 -2.27 -1.56
CA LEU A 116 2.08 -2.61 -1.01
C LEU A 116 2.07 -2.66 0.52
N ILE A 117 3.09 -3.26 1.14
CA ILE A 117 3.24 -3.25 2.60
C ILE A 117 3.41 -1.82 3.13
N SER A 118 4.12 -0.97 2.39
CA SER A 118 4.28 0.45 2.75
C SER A 118 2.97 1.22 2.68
N VAL A 119 2.06 0.89 1.76
CA VAL A 119 0.69 1.45 1.72
C VAL A 119 -0.14 1.03 2.94
N ALA A 120 0.06 -0.20 3.43
CA ALA A 120 -0.66 -0.75 4.58
C ALA A 120 -0.15 -0.24 5.95
N SER A 121 1.03 0.39 5.98
CA SER A 121 1.70 0.85 7.20
C SER A 121 1.10 2.12 7.81
#